data_AF-A0A180EY25-F1
#
_entry.id   AF-A0A180EY25-F1
#
_cell.length_a   1.000
_cell.length_b   1.000
_cell.length_c   1.000
_cell.angle_alpha   90.00
_cell.angle_beta   90.00
_cell.angle_gamma   90.00
#
_symmetry.space_group_name_H-M   'P 1'
#
loop_
_entity.id
_entity.type
_entity.pdbx_description
1 polymer ?
#
loop_
_entity_poly.entity_id
_entity_poly.type
_entity_poly.pdbx_seq_one_letter_code
_entity_poly.pdbx_strand_id
1 'polypeptide(L)'
;MQSMQLCFFYLLNIFTMKKLLFLIALIISASGFAQQGKQGVVKVQGSHPHELLTKKAAQGTLKKAPPAGKKALGDIPPINCWTGHLDPTITLVDTAYLIVKWTDGKRAALGEPDSMLVWGYVWNPISIYIDPTYGPDTTPVTKYSVDMLRAVANADCRFIVLLQQTGVNGYAVGGFGYNYADYDSPRIPVVFDLAGAEGNASILFHYVGSPNCDAGQRAVPYSPQDQASWAVQAATSDAPKVSTGVIEHPFSVNYGYPAYDFDYWKLTPAQDNEDHEWLAGWYTNGYWASYNGEDRQVPAKVSNYGVTTRVLQNNSTDGFAFETDFTTWPPTHDMSGDIFSYGCNNCNLCPIPSVSHKPKK
;
A
#
# COMPACT_ATOMS: atom_id res chain seq x y z
N MET A 1 38.65 -56.36 -40.52
CA MET A 1 37.49 -55.44 -40.61
C MET A 1 36.23 -56.17 -40.12
N GLN A 2 36.06 -56.37 -38.80
CA GLN A 2 34.84 -56.98 -38.25
C GLN A 2 34.61 -56.67 -36.75
N SER A 3 35.42 -55.79 -36.14
CA SER A 3 35.33 -55.45 -34.71
C SER A 3 34.78 -54.03 -34.44
N MET A 4 34.42 -53.26 -35.47
CA MET A 4 34.01 -51.85 -35.31
C MET A 4 32.51 -51.59 -35.57
N GLN A 5 31.75 -52.61 -36.00
CA GLN A 5 30.31 -52.49 -36.24
C GLN A 5 29.43 -52.92 -35.04
N LEU A 6 29.95 -53.70 -34.07
CA LEU A 6 29.14 -54.09 -32.90
C LEU A 6 28.97 -52.98 -31.85
N CYS A 7 29.95 -52.08 -31.69
CA CYS A 7 29.85 -50.99 -30.70
C CYS A 7 28.87 -49.88 -31.11
N PHE A 8 28.64 -49.68 -32.41
CA PHE A 8 27.74 -48.63 -32.89
C PHE A 8 26.26 -48.98 -32.70
N PHE A 9 25.90 -50.27 -32.80
CA PHE A 9 24.53 -50.74 -32.54
C PHE A 9 24.17 -50.76 -31.05
N TYR A 10 25.13 -51.00 -30.15
CA TYR A 10 24.88 -50.97 -28.71
C TYR A 10 24.67 -49.55 -28.16
N LEU A 11 25.39 -48.56 -28.71
CA LEU A 11 25.25 -47.16 -28.28
C LEU A 11 23.95 -46.50 -28.79
N LEU A 12 23.46 -46.87 -29.99
CA LEU A 12 22.19 -46.34 -30.50
C LEU A 12 20.98 -46.82 -29.67
N ASN A 13 21.02 -48.05 -29.15
CA ASN A 13 19.93 -48.65 -28.38
C ASN A 13 19.81 -48.10 -26.94
N ILE A 14 20.94 -47.70 -26.34
CA ILE A 14 20.97 -47.09 -25.00
C ILE A 14 20.36 -45.67 -25.03
N PHE A 15 20.53 -44.92 -26.13
CA PHE A 15 19.99 -43.56 -26.26
C PHE A 15 18.48 -43.53 -26.53
N THR A 16 17.92 -44.52 -27.24
CA THR A 16 16.47 -44.63 -27.46
C THR A 16 15.72 -45.15 -26.24
N MET A 17 16.29 -46.07 -25.44
CA MET A 17 15.63 -46.56 -24.22
C MET A 17 15.58 -45.53 -23.07
N LYS A 18 16.57 -44.64 -22.94
CA LYS A 18 16.53 -43.57 -21.92
C LYS A 18 15.43 -42.53 -22.16
N LYS A 19 15.10 -42.24 -23.42
CA LYS A 19 13.99 -41.32 -23.76
C LYS A 19 12.61 -41.97 -23.55
N LEU A 20 12.49 -43.28 -23.74
CA LEU A 20 11.25 -44.02 -23.50
C LEU A 20 10.96 -44.21 -22.00
N LEU A 21 11.99 -44.44 -21.18
CA LEU A 21 11.85 -44.55 -19.72
C LEU A 21 11.48 -43.21 -19.06
N PHE A 22 11.99 -42.08 -19.59
CA PHE A 22 11.56 -40.76 -19.13
C PHE A 22 10.09 -40.45 -19.47
N LEU A 23 9.58 -40.94 -20.60
CA LEU A 23 8.18 -40.74 -20.99
C LEU A 23 7.21 -41.59 -20.14
N ILE A 24 7.59 -42.82 -19.78
CA ILE A 24 6.80 -43.69 -18.89
C ILE A 24 6.81 -43.16 -17.45
N ALA A 25 7.93 -42.63 -16.96
CA ALA A 25 7.99 -41.97 -15.64
C ALA A 25 7.08 -40.73 -15.56
N LEU A 26 6.92 -39.98 -16.67
CA LEU A 26 6.05 -38.80 -16.74
C LEU A 26 4.55 -39.14 -16.78
N ILE A 27 4.18 -40.32 -17.31
CA ILE A 27 2.79 -40.80 -17.37
C ILE A 27 2.37 -41.47 -16.05
N ILE A 28 3.30 -42.10 -15.32
CA ILE A 28 3.05 -42.70 -14.01
C ILE A 28 2.98 -41.64 -12.89
N SER A 29 3.63 -40.48 -13.04
CA SER A 29 3.44 -39.33 -12.13
C SER A 29 2.13 -38.56 -12.34
N ALA A 30 1.37 -38.86 -13.40
CA ALA A 30 0.12 -38.16 -13.74
C ALA A 30 -1.15 -38.96 -13.38
N SER A 31 -1.04 -40.14 -12.77
CA SER A 31 -2.18 -41.05 -12.56
C SER A 31 -2.37 -41.60 -11.12
N GLY A 32 -1.66 -41.08 -10.13
CA GLY A 32 -2.07 -41.14 -8.71
C GLY A 32 -2.00 -39.72 -8.17
N PHE A 33 -3.09 -38.99 -7.94
CA PHE A 33 -4.12 -39.32 -6.98
C PHE A 33 -5.50 -38.91 -7.49
N ALA A 34 -6.31 -39.90 -7.85
CA ALA A 34 -7.76 -39.82 -7.81
C ALA A 34 -8.26 -40.81 -6.74
N GLN A 35 -8.99 -40.25 -5.76
CA GLN A 35 -9.89 -40.86 -4.77
C GLN A 35 -9.35 -41.49 -3.46
N GLN A 36 -9.64 -40.71 -2.40
CA GLN A 36 -10.31 -41.07 -1.14
C GLN A 36 -9.52 -41.81 -0.04
N GLY A 37 -9.01 -41.00 0.89
CA GLY A 37 -8.91 -41.34 2.31
C GLY A 37 -9.48 -40.20 3.15
N LYS A 38 -10.63 -40.43 3.79
CA LYS A 38 -11.16 -39.57 4.86
C LYS A 38 -10.16 -39.56 6.01
N GLN A 39 -9.48 -38.44 6.23
CA GLN A 39 -8.91 -38.07 7.53
C GLN A 39 -8.98 -36.55 7.67
N GLY A 40 -9.67 -36.11 8.72
CA GLY A 40 -10.02 -34.72 8.95
C GLY A 40 -8.77 -33.86 9.11
N VAL A 41 -8.52 -33.01 8.12
CA VAL A 41 -7.74 -31.79 8.32
C VAL A 41 -8.76 -30.68 8.49
N VAL A 42 -8.90 -30.20 9.73
CA VAL A 42 -9.57 -28.94 9.99
C VAL A 42 -8.71 -27.85 9.36
N LYS A 43 -8.97 -27.52 8.10
CA LYS A 43 -8.57 -26.22 7.56
C LYS A 43 -9.47 -25.20 8.22
N VAL A 44 -8.91 -24.43 9.15
CA VAL A 44 -9.55 -23.20 9.62
C VAL A 44 -9.47 -22.22 8.45
N GLN A 45 -10.45 -22.31 7.54
CA GLN A 45 -10.63 -21.35 6.45
C GLN A 45 -10.99 -19.99 7.07
N GLY A 46 -10.01 -19.10 7.16
CA GLY A 46 -10.30 -17.67 7.02
C GLY A 46 -10.77 -17.48 5.58
N SER A 47 -12.09 -17.40 5.39
CA SER A 47 -12.68 -17.21 4.07
C SER A 47 -12.28 -15.84 3.52
N HIS A 48 -11.54 -15.82 2.40
CA HIS A 48 -11.31 -14.62 1.62
C HIS A 48 -12.65 -14.01 1.19
N PRO A 49 -12.88 -12.69 1.38
CA PRO A 49 -14.12 -12.03 0.97
C PRO A 49 -14.43 -12.24 -0.52
N HIS A 50 -13.40 -12.21 -1.37
CA HIS A 50 -13.55 -12.42 -2.81
C HIS A 50 -14.13 -13.80 -3.14
N GLU A 51 -13.64 -14.90 -2.53
CA GLU A 51 -14.15 -16.25 -2.82
C GLU A 51 -15.62 -16.45 -2.36
N LEU A 52 -16.02 -15.79 -1.27
CA LEU A 52 -17.40 -15.79 -0.78
C LEU A 52 -18.32 -14.94 -1.68
N LEU A 53 -17.84 -13.80 -2.16
CA LEU A 53 -18.58 -12.90 -3.05
C LEU A 53 -18.73 -13.51 -4.44
N THR A 54 -17.67 -14.09 -5.02
CA THR A 54 -17.73 -14.81 -6.30
C THR A 54 -18.67 -16.03 -6.21
N LYS A 55 -18.66 -16.79 -5.10
CA LYS A 55 -19.62 -17.89 -4.90
C LYS A 55 -21.06 -17.42 -4.75
N LYS A 56 -21.31 -16.32 -4.02
CA LYS A 56 -22.68 -15.77 -3.85
C LYS A 56 -23.21 -15.12 -5.14
N ALA A 57 -22.33 -14.51 -5.94
CA ALA A 57 -22.63 -14.00 -7.27
C ALA A 57 -22.99 -15.14 -8.24
N ALA A 58 -22.17 -16.20 -8.27
CA ALA A 58 -22.45 -17.39 -9.08
C ALA A 58 -23.74 -18.13 -8.66
N GLN A 59 -24.14 -18.03 -7.39
CA GLN A 59 -25.39 -18.60 -6.87
C GLN A 59 -26.62 -17.70 -7.08
N GLY A 60 -26.47 -16.50 -7.67
CA GLY A 60 -27.59 -15.58 -7.94
C GLY A 60 -28.32 -15.09 -6.69
N THR A 61 -27.71 -15.21 -5.50
CA THR A 61 -28.33 -14.86 -4.21
C THR A 61 -27.96 -13.46 -3.71
N LEU A 62 -27.14 -12.72 -4.47
CA LEU A 62 -26.87 -11.31 -4.20
C LEU A 62 -28.14 -10.50 -4.42
N LYS A 63 -28.83 -10.16 -3.33
CA LYS A 63 -29.83 -9.10 -3.34
C LYS A 63 -29.12 -7.83 -3.76
N LYS A 64 -29.61 -7.20 -4.84
CA LYS A 64 -29.14 -5.88 -5.29
C LYS A 64 -29.11 -4.97 -4.06
N ALA A 65 -27.93 -4.44 -3.74
CA ALA A 65 -27.79 -3.56 -2.59
C ALA A 65 -28.77 -2.40 -2.75
N PRO A 66 -29.49 -2.00 -1.68
CA PRO A 66 -30.23 -0.75 -1.71
C PRO A 66 -29.26 0.38 -2.11
N PRO A 67 -29.72 1.44 -2.79
CA PRO A 67 -28.88 2.60 -3.05
C PRO A 67 -28.23 3.02 -1.73
N ALA A 68 -26.89 3.15 -1.74
CA ALA A 68 -26.11 3.44 -0.54
C ALA A 68 -26.56 4.77 0.05
N GLY A 69 -27.45 4.71 1.05
CA GLY A 69 -27.63 5.84 1.95
C GLY A 69 -26.32 6.04 2.70
N LYS A 70 -25.85 7.28 2.84
CA LYS A 70 -24.66 7.59 3.63
C LYS A 70 -24.79 6.93 5.00
N LYS A 71 -23.96 5.92 5.28
CA LYS A 71 -23.94 5.27 6.59
C LYS A 71 -23.51 6.32 7.61
N ALA A 72 -24.17 6.36 8.75
CA ALA A 72 -23.75 7.25 9.83
C ALA A 72 -22.28 6.97 10.19
N LEU A 73 -21.48 8.02 10.35
CA LEU A 73 -20.11 7.91 10.85
C LEU A 73 -20.16 7.32 12.26
N GLY A 74 -19.25 6.39 12.56
CA GLY A 74 -19.25 5.67 13.83
C GLY A 74 -17.84 5.30 14.27
N ASP A 75 -17.77 4.37 15.23
CA ASP A 75 -16.50 3.90 15.78
C ASP A 75 -15.69 3.10 14.76
N ILE A 76 -14.37 3.20 14.85
CA ILE A 76 -13.47 2.38 14.05
C ILE A 76 -13.56 0.91 14.48
N PRO A 77 -13.75 -0.04 13.55
CA PRO A 77 -13.84 -1.46 13.86
C PRO A 77 -12.54 -2.00 14.49
N PRO A 78 -12.52 -3.25 14.99
CA PRO A 78 -11.29 -3.91 15.40
C PRO A 78 -10.26 -3.91 14.27
N ILE A 79 -9.01 -3.57 14.61
CA ILE A 79 -7.91 -3.47 13.66
C ILE A 79 -7.15 -4.80 13.60
N ASN A 80 -6.95 -5.28 12.37
CA ASN A 80 -6.21 -6.50 12.07
C ASN A 80 -4.74 -6.23 11.67
N CYS A 81 -4.41 -4.99 11.30
CA CYS A 81 -3.06 -4.56 10.99
C CYS A 81 -2.62 -3.40 11.90
N TRP A 82 -1.75 -3.71 12.87
CA TRP A 82 -1.12 -2.73 13.74
C TRP A 82 0.34 -2.55 13.36
N THR A 83 0.78 -1.30 13.27
CA THR A 83 2.12 -0.92 12.82
C THR A 83 2.77 0.03 13.82
N GLY A 84 4.06 0.32 13.65
CA GLY A 84 4.83 1.14 14.59
C GLY A 84 5.67 0.29 15.54
N HIS A 85 6.37 0.97 16.43
CA HIS A 85 7.36 0.35 17.31
C HIS A 85 6.98 0.55 18.76
N LEU A 86 6.97 -0.56 19.49
CA LEU A 86 6.78 -0.60 20.94
C LEU A 86 8.01 -1.23 21.59
N ASP A 87 8.46 -0.63 22.68
CA ASP A 87 9.24 -1.32 23.69
C ASP A 87 8.28 -2.03 24.66
N PRO A 88 8.41 -3.36 24.79
CA PRO A 88 7.50 -4.16 25.63
C PRO A 88 7.67 -3.90 27.13
N THR A 89 8.73 -3.22 27.55
CA THR A 89 8.96 -2.84 28.95
C THR A 89 8.14 -1.63 29.38
N ILE A 90 7.64 -0.83 28.42
CA ILE A 90 6.71 0.26 28.71
C ILE A 90 5.27 -0.21 28.50
N THR A 91 4.46 -0.06 29.55
CA THR A 91 3.04 -0.41 29.53
C THR A 91 2.15 0.69 28.95
N LEU A 92 2.65 1.93 28.88
CA LEU A 92 1.95 3.05 28.27
C LEU A 92 2.12 3.00 26.75
N VAL A 93 0.98 2.95 26.06
CA VAL A 93 0.90 2.83 24.61
C VAL A 93 -0.15 3.82 24.13
N ASP A 94 0.24 4.66 23.19
CA ASP A 94 -0.68 5.49 22.43
C ASP A 94 -0.95 4.83 21.08
N THR A 95 -2.16 5.05 20.58
CA THR A 95 -2.63 4.48 19.31
C THR A 95 -3.14 5.57 18.39
N ALA A 96 -3.09 5.33 17.08
CA ALA A 96 -3.77 6.13 16.07
C ALA A 96 -4.27 5.23 14.93
N TYR A 97 -5.16 5.76 14.09
CA TYR A 97 -5.81 5.02 13.03
C TYR A 97 -5.69 5.77 11.71
N LEU A 98 -5.24 5.06 10.66
CA LEU A 98 -5.21 5.57 9.29
C LEU A 98 -6.39 4.97 8.53
N ILE A 99 -7.23 5.82 7.92
CA ILE A 99 -8.32 5.40 7.04
C ILE A 99 -8.07 5.95 5.64
N VAL A 100 -8.14 5.12 4.60
CA VAL A 100 -8.03 5.56 3.20
C VAL A 100 -9.26 5.11 2.42
N LYS A 101 -9.86 6.07 1.69
CA LYS A 101 -11.01 5.89 0.82
C LYS A 101 -10.65 6.28 -0.61
N TRP A 102 -10.55 5.29 -1.49
CA TRP A 102 -10.50 5.52 -2.93
C TRP A 102 -11.91 5.80 -3.46
N THR A 103 -12.00 6.72 -4.42
CA THR A 103 -13.28 7.19 -5.00
C THR A 103 -13.34 6.90 -6.51
N ASP A 104 -12.52 5.96 -6.98
CA ASP A 104 -12.44 5.55 -8.40
C ASP A 104 -13.64 4.69 -8.86
N GLY A 105 -14.50 4.28 -7.92
CA GLY A 105 -15.68 3.47 -8.20
C GLY A 105 -15.39 2.00 -8.50
N LYS A 106 -14.13 1.54 -8.45
CA LYS A 106 -13.78 0.14 -8.77
C LYS A 106 -14.43 -0.84 -7.79
N ARG A 107 -14.40 -0.55 -6.49
CA ARG A 107 -15.10 -1.37 -5.47
C ARG A 107 -16.60 -1.38 -5.66
N ALA A 108 -17.17 -0.21 -5.91
CA ALA A 108 -18.60 -0.07 -6.18
C ALA A 108 -19.04 -0.92 -7.39
N ALA A 109 -18.22 -0.98 -8.44
CA ALA A 109 -18.48 -1.80 -9.63
C ALA A 109 -18.47 -3.31 -9.34
N LEU A 110 -17.71 -3.75 -8.32
CA LEU A 110 -17.69 -5.14 -7.83
C LEU A 110 -18.83 -5.45 -6.85
N GLY A 111 -19.72 -4.48 -6.59
CA GLY A 111 -20.80 -4.60 -5.61
C GLY A 111 -20.32 -4.51 -4.16
N GLU A 112 -19.09 -4.04 -3.96
CA GLU A 112 -18.57 -3.70 -2.65
C GLU A 112 -19.01 -2.26 -2.32
N PRO A 113 -19.62 -2.01 -1.15
CA PRO A 113 -20.00 -0.66 -0.72
C PRO A 113 -18.75 0.24 -0.63
N ASP A 114 -18.93 1.57 -0.61
CA ASP A 114 -17.85 2.58 -0.43
C ASP A 114 -16.80 2.08 0.58
N SER A 115 -15.73 1.49 0.06
CA SER A 115 -14.81 0.68 0.86
C SER A 115 -13.70 1.56 1.37
N MET A 116 -13.57 1.61 2.69
CA MET A 116 -12.50 2.31 3.37
C MET A 116 -11.61 1.29 4.03
N LEU A 117 -10.31 1.37 3.79
CA LEU A 117 -9.33 0.54 4.48
C LEU A 117 -8.85 1.23 5.74
N VAL A 118 -8.68 0.46 6.81
CA VAL A 118 -8.15 0.96 8.08
C VAL A 118 -6.96 0.15 8.59
N TRP A 119 -5.94 0.88 9.00
CA TRP A 119 -4.76 0.41 9.71
C TRP A 119 -4.64 1.10 11.07
N GLY A 120 -3.98 0.42 12.00
CA GLY A 120 -3.65 0.98 13.31
C GLY A 120 -2.15 1.27 13.42
N TYR A 121 -1.81 2.28 14.20
CA TYR A 121 -0.45 2.69 14.50
C TYR A 121 -0.27 2.80 16.01
N VAL A 122 0.86 2.31 16.53
CA VAL A 122 1.17 2.33 17.96
C VAL A 122 2.55 2.87 18.24
N TRP A 123 2.69 3.55 19.38
CA TRP A 123 3.99 3.99 19.91
C TRP A 123 3.97 4.09 21.43
N ASN A 124 5.15 4.05 22.05
CA ASN A 124 5.29 4.50 23.44
C ASN A 124 5.44 6.02 23.46
N PRO A 125 4.65 6.77 24.26
CA PRO A 125 4.68 8.24 24.25
C PRO A 125 5.87 8.83 25.03
N ILE A 126 6.79 8.00 25.51
CA ILE A 126 7.99 8.41 26.26
C ILE A 126 9.19 7.66 25.68
N SER A 127 10.33 8.36 25.55
CA SER A 127 11.60 7.77 25.14
C SER A 127 12.09 6.73 26.15
N ILE A 128 12.95 5.84 25.69
CA ILE A 128 13.67 4.85 26.51
C ILE A 128 15.16 4.90 26.28
N TYR A 129 15.64 5.94 25.60
CA TYR A 129 17.06 6.07 25.37
C TYR A 129 17.75 6.23 26.73
N ILE A 130 18.41 5.17 27.18
CA ILE A 130 19.25 5.26 28.38
C ILE A 130 20.57 5.80 27.90
N ASP A 131 20.78 7.08 28.15
CA ASP A 131 22.08 7.68 27.93
C ASP A 131 23.05 7.10 28.97
N PRO A 132 24.18 6.49 28.57
CA PRO A 132 25.13 5.90 29.51
C PRO A 132 25.80 6.94 30.42
N THR A 133 25.71 8.23 30.08
CA THR A 133 26.24 9.38 30.82
C THR A 133 25.16 10.05 31.69
N TYR A 134 23.94 10.18 31.16
CA TYR A 134 22.87 11.00 31.79
C TYR A 134 21.71 10.18 32.40
N GLY A 135 21.68 8.87 32.20
CA GLY A 135 20.60 8.00 32.69
C GLY A 135 19.39 7.94 31.74
N PRO A 136 18.21 7.50 32.22
CA PRO A 136 17.05 7.29 31.37
C PRO A 136 16.48 8.60 30.82
N ASP A 137 16.33 8.68 29.49
CA ASP A 137 15.59 9.74 28.82
C ASP A 137 14.09 9.50 28.94
N THR A 138 13.38 10.36 29.68
CA THR A 138 11.92 10.31 29.81
C THR A 138 11.22 11.39 28.99
N THR A 139 11.85 11.86 27.91
CA THR A 139 11.27 12.90 27.06
C THR A 139 10.03 12.38 26.33
N PRO A 140 8.94 13.17 26.26
CA PRO A 140 7.77 12.82 25.45
C PRO A 140 8.14 12.61 23.98
N VAL A 141 7.60 11.54 23.39
CA VAL A 141 7.76 11.25 21.96
C VAL A 141 6.55 11.80 21.21
N THR A 142 6.78 12.83 20.41
CA THR A 142 5.77 13.36 19.49
C THR A 142 5.77 12.54 18.20
N LYS A 143 4.59 12.07 17.78
CA LYS A 143 4.38 11.42 16.49
C LYS A 143 3.47 12.28 15.62
N TYR A 144 3.68 12.22 14.31
CA TYR A 144 2.92 12.95 13.32
C TYR A 144 2.21 12.00 12.36
N SER A 145 1.19 12.50 11.66
CA SER A 145 0.46 11.73 10.64
C SER A 145 1.38 11.10 9.59
N VAL A 146 2.44 11.81 9.17
CA VAL A 146 3.46 11.28 8.25
C VAL A 146 4.25 10.09 8.82
N ASP A 147 4.45 10.01 10.14
CA ASP A 147 5.10 8.85 10.77
C ASP A 147 4.20 7.62 10.68
N MET A 148 2.89 7.80 10.92
CA MET A 148 1.89 6.74 10.78
C MET A 148 1.79 6.27 9.33
N LEU A 149 1.71 7.19 8.36
CA LEU A 149 1.68 6.85 6.93
C LEU A 149 2.88 6.00 6.52
N ARG A 150 4.08 6.41 6.91
CA ARG A 150 5.32 5.67 6.64
C ARG A 150 5.33 4.31 7.31
N ALA A 151 4.91 4.22 8.57
CA ALA A 151 4.86 2.96 9.30
C ALA A 151 3.88 1.96 8.67
N VAL A 152 2.70 2.43 8.25
CA VAL A 152 1.71 1.60 7.56
C VAL A 152 2.22 1.13 6.20
N ALA A 153 2.73 2.04 5.38
CA ALA A 153 3.31 1.73 4.08
C ALA A 153 4.47 0.73 4.18
N ASN A 154 5.32 0.87 5.20
CA ASN A 154 6.42 -0.04 5.42
C ASN A 154 5.96 -1.45 5.84
N ALA A 155 4.85 -1.54 6.56
CA ALA A 155 4.38 -2.79 7.15
C ALA A 155 3.46 -3.60 6.23
N ASP A 156 2.61 -2.97 5.40
CA ASP A 156 1.68 -3.70 4.53
C ASP A 156 2.18 -3.72 3.07
N CYS A 157 2.53 -4.90 2.55
CA CYS A 157 3.04 -5.10 1.18
C CYS A 157 2.05 -4.76 0.08
N ARG A 158 0.80 -4.51 0.41
CA ARG A 158 -0.19 -4.13 -0.59
C ARG A 158 -0.36 -2.63 -0.66
N PHE A 159 -0.02 -1.90 0.39
CA PHE A 159 -0.22 -0.47 0.51
C PHE A 159 1.00 0.33 0.03
N ILE A 160 0.75 1.35 -0.78
CA ILE A 160 1.76 2.29 -1.26
C ILE A 160 1.27 3.73 -1.10
N VAL A 161 2.18 4.64 -0.76
CA VAL A 161 1.90 6.07 -0.66
C VAL A 161 2.96 6.87 -1.42
N LEU A 162 2.54 7.92 -2.12
CA LEU A 162 3.41 8.91 -2.77
C LEU A 162 3.48 10.15 -1.89
N LEU A 163 4.70 10.48 -1.42
CA LEU A 163 4.97 11.65 -0.59
C LEU A 163 5.98 12.55 -1.29
N GLN A 164 5.73 13.86 -1.31
CA GLN A 164 6.69 14.85 -1.82
C GLN A 164 7.02 15.86 -0.74
N GLN A 165 8.31 16.04 -0.46
CA GLN A 165 8.77 17.14 0.38
C GLN A 165 8.63 18.47 -0.38
N THR A 166 7.81 19.38 0.14
CA THR A 166 7.45 20.65 -0.51
C THR A 166 8.09 21.88 0.13
N GLY A 167 8.87 21.69 1.21
CA GLY A 167 9.64 22.74 1.87
C GLY A 167 9.31 22.86 3.34
N VAL A 168 9.18 24.11 3.82
CA VAL A 168 8.89 24.41 5.24
C VAL A 168 7.55 23.84 5.72
N ASN A 169 6.62 23.58 4.79
CA ASN A 169 5.32 22.98 5.07
C ASN A 169 5.38 21.45 5.20
N GLY A 170 6.54 20.85 4.96
CA GLY A 170 6.76 19.41 5.05
C GLY A 170 6.30 18.65 3.80
N TYR A 171 5.72 17.48 4.02
CA TYR A 171 5.31 16.56 2.98
C TYR A 171 3.87 16.80 2.53
N ALA A 172 3.67 16.80 1.21
CA ALA A 172 2.37 16.65 0.57
C ALA A 172 2.14 15.17 0.24
N VAL A 173 0.89 14.72 0.37
CA VAL A 173 0.45 13.40 -0.08
C VAL A 173 -0.04 13.52 -1.52
N GLY A 174 0.65 12.87 -2.44
CA GLY A 174 0.33 12.93 -3.87
C GLY A 174 -0.52 11.76 -4.36
N GLY A 175 -0.50 10.63 -3.65
CA GLY A 175 -1.16 9.41 -4.10
C GLY A 175 -1.25 8.32 -3.04
N PHE A 176 -2.31 7.54 -3.09
CA PHE A 176 -2.43 6.27 -2.36
C PHE A 176 -2.76 5.14 -3.32
N GLY A 177 -2.21 3.97 -3.02
CA GLY A 177 -2.56 2.75 -3.71
C GLY A 177 -2.62 1.53 -2.84
N TYR A 178 -3.40 0.56 -3.29
CA TYR A 178 -3.56 -0.71 -2.62
C TYR A 178 -3.83 -1.84 -3.60
N ASN A 179 -3.30 -3.03 -3.31
CA ASN A 179 -3.55 -4.26 -4.08
C ASN A 179 -4.47 -5.23 -3.30
N TYR A 180 -5.66 -5.49 -3.82
CA TYR A 180 -6.68 -6.35 -3.20
C TYR A 180 -6.56 -7.83 -3.57
N ALA A 181 -5.70 -8.22 -4.52
CA ALA A 181 -5.73 -9.54 -5.15
C ALA A 181 -5.58 -10.69 -4.13
N ASP A 182 -4.43 -10.79 -3.46
CA ASP A 182 -4.16 -11.79 -2.45
C ASP A 182 -3.40 -11.19 -1.26
N TYR A 183 -3.39 -11.89 -0.12
CA TYR A 183 -2.66 -11.45 1.07
C TYR A 183 -1.17 -11.24 0.77
N ASP A 184 -0.55 -12.15 0.02
CA ASP A 184 0.87 -12.11 -0.34
C ASP A 184 1.18 -11.26 -1.59
N SER A 185 0.20 -10.52 -2.11
CA SER A 185 0.38 -9.73 -3.33
C SER A 185 1.39 -8.58 -3.14
N PRO A 186 2.19 -8.28 -4.17
CA PRO A 186 3.09 -7.13 -4.14
C PRO A 186 2.29 -5.83 -4.25
N ARG A 187 2.97 -4.72 -3.96
CA ARG A 187 2.43 -3.38 -4.20
C ARG A 187 2.10 -3.19 -5.67
N ILE A 188 1.12 -2.34 -5.93
CA ILE A 188 0.76 -1.94 -7.28
C ILE A 188 1.98 -1.33 -8.03
N PRO A 189 2.12 -1.56 -9.34
CA PRO A 189 3.29 -1.13 -10.10
C PRO A 189 3.12 0.30 -10.65
N VAL A 190 3.26 1.30 -9.78
CA VAL A 190 3.19 2.73 -10.17
C VAL A 190 4.35 3.10 -11.09
N VAL A 191 4.10 3.93 -12.10
CA VAL A 191 5.11 4.51 -12.99
C VAL A 191 4.93 6.02 -13.10
N PHE A 192 6.01 6.73 -13.44
CA PHE A 192 5.97 8.16 -13.72
C PHE A 192 5.97 8.43 -15.23
N ASP A 193 5.02 9.22 -15.70
CA ASP A 193 4.85 9.67 -17.09
C ASP A 193 5.55 11.02 -17.30
N LEU A 194 6.87 10.99 -17.49
CA LEU A 194 7.67 12.20 -17.68
C LEU A 194 7.24 13.02 -18.89
N ALA A 195 6.96 12.36 -20.02
CA ALA A 195 6.57 13.06 -21.25
C ALA A 195 5.25 13.82 -21.07
N GLY A 196 4.30 13.21 -20.36
CA GLY A 196 3.07 13.88 -19.97
C GLY A 196 3.33 15.07 -19.04
N ALA A 197 4.19 14.90 -18.04
CA ALA A 197 4.50 15.95 -17.07
C ALA A 197 5.21 17.16 -17.71
N GLU A 198 6.17 16.92 -18.61
CA GLU A 198 6.85 17.97 -19.39
C GLU A 198 5.90 18.71 -20.35
N GLY A 199 4.88 18.01 -20.85
CA GLY A 199 3.87 18.60 -21.73
C GLY A 199 2.83 19.46 -21.01
N ASN A 200 2.80 19.49 -19.67
CA ASN A 200 1.78 20.20 -18.91
C ASN A 200 2.22 21.61 -18.51
N ALA A 201 1.55 22.62 -19.08
CA ALA A 201 1.83 24.02 -18.77
C ALA A 201 1.52 24.44 -17.32
N SER A 202 0.72 23.67 -16.58
CA SER A 202 0.46 23.90 -15.15
C SER A 202 1.60 23.42 -14.25
N ILE A 203 2.50 22.58 -14.76
CA ILE A 203 3.71 22.17 -14.04
C ILE A 203 4.82 23.15 -14.39
N LEU A 204 5.17 24.00 -13.41
CA LEU A 204 6.22 25.01 -13.58
C LEU A 204 7.63 24.44 -13.35
N PHE A 205 7.74 23.21 -12.87
CA PHE A 205 9.02 22.55 -12.65
C PHE A 205 9.61 22.05 -13.97
N HIS A 206 10.85 22.45 -14.27
CA HIS A 206 11.56 21.97 -15.45
C HIS A 206 12.33 20.69 -15.13
N TYR A 207 12.09 19.62 -15.89
CA TYR A 207 12.79 18.34 -15.73
C TYR A 207 14.11 18.26 -16.50
N VAL A 208 14.22 19.04 -17.57
CA VAL A 208 15.37 19.09 -18.48
C VAL A 208 15.71 20.53 -18.86
N GLY A 209 16.91 20.74 -19.40
CA GLY A 209 17.36 22.06 -19.83
C GLY A 209 17.70 22.99 -18.66
N SER A 210 17.29 24.26 -18.75
CA SER A 210 17.54 25.25 -17.70
C SER A 210 16.44 25.19 -16.62
N PRO A 211 16.79 25.31 -15.33
CA PRO A 211 15.80 25.34 -14.26
C PRO A 211 14.88 26.55 -14.40
N ASN A 212 13.63 26.43 -13.93
CA ASN A 212 12.71 27.56 -13.85
C ASN A 212 13.07 28.47 -12.66
N CYS A 213 14.06 29.33 -12.84
CA CYS A 213 14.54 30.25 -11.81
C CYS A 213 13.43 31.19 -11.29
N ASP A 214 12.48 31.56 -12.14
CA ASP A 214 11.36 32.46 -11.82
C ASP A 214 10.39 31.80 -10.84
N ALA A 215 10.15 30.50 -10.97
CA ALA A 215 9.37 29.72 -9.99
C ALA A 215 10.14 29.42 -8.68
N GLY A 216 11.44 29.74 -8.63
CA GLY A 216 12.29 29.43 -7.47
C GLY A 216 13.12 28.15 -7.63
N GLN A 217 12.99 27.43 -8.75
CA GLN A 217 13.84 26.27 -9.04
C GLN A 217 15.30 26.70 -9.21
N ARG A 218 16.24 25.84 -8.83
CA ARG A 218 17.69 26.11 -8.83
C ARG A 218 18.49 25.05 -9.58
N ALA A 219 17.92 23.87 -9.78
CA ALA A 219 18.53 22.80 -10.56
C ALA A 219 17.45 21.95 -11.23
N VAL A 220 17.83 21.25 -12.29
CA VAL A 220 17.01 20.22 -12.94
C VAL A 220 17.56 18.83 -12.60
N PRO A 221 16.73 17.77 -12.61
CA PRO A 221 17.20 16.39 -12.48
C PRO A 221 18.21 16.00 -13.56
N TYR A 222 19.18 15.14 -13.21
CA TYR A 222 20.16 14.63 -14.19
C TYR A 222 19.58 13.55 -15.11
N SER A 223 18.74 12.66 -14.58
CA SER A 223 17.98 11.67 -15.33
C SER A 223 16.59 11.51 -14.70
N PRO A 224 15.62 12.35 -15.07
CA PRO A 224 14.32 12.40 -14.38
C PRO A 224 13.60 11.05 -14.42
N GLN A 225 13.52 10.39 -15.58
CA GLN A 225 12.83 9.10 -15.68
C GLN A 225 13.48 8.01 -14.82
N ASP A 226 14.82 7.94 -14.78
CA ASP A 226 15.53 6.97 -13.95
C ASP A 226 15.34 7.27 -12.46
N GLN A 227 15.41 8.55 -12.06
CA GLN A 227 15.19 8.96 -10.67
C GLN A 227 13.78 8.60 -10.19
N ALA A 228 12.76 8.82 -11.02
CA ALA A 228 11.39 8.39 -10.71
C ALA A 228 11.28 6.86 -10.62
N SER A 229 11.94 6.14 -11.53
CA SER A 229 11.97 4.67 -11.52
C SER A 229 12.66 4.12 -10.27
N TRP A 230 13.75 4.74 -9.82
CA TRP A 230 14.43 4.36 -8.57
C TRP A 230 13.58 4.65 -7.33
N ALA A 231 12.82 5.75 -7.32
CA ALA A 231 11.89 6.04 -6.23
C ALA A 231 10.79 4.97 -6.12
N VAL A 232 10.22 4.54 -7.27
CA VAL A 232 9.28 3.40 -7.30
C VAL A 232 9.95 2.12 -6.82
N GLN A 233 11.15 1.79 -7.33
CA GLN A 233 11.87 0.59 -6.92
C GLN A 233 12.17 0.57 -5.41
N ALA A 234 12.53 1.70 -4.81
CA ALA A 234 12.72 1.80 -3.36
C ALA A 234 11.43 1.51 -2.58
N ALA A 235 10.28 1.92 -3.13
CA ALA A 235 8.97 1.67 -2.54
C ALA A 235 8.49 0.22 -2.71
N THR A 236 8.85 -0.44 -3.81
CA THR A 236 8.26 -1.73 -4.22
C THR A 236 9.20 -2.92 -4.20
N SER A 237 10.51 -2.72 -3.98
CA SER A 237 11.51 -3.80 -4.02
C SER A 237 11.14 -5.00 -3.14
N ASP A 238 11.32 -6.21 -3.68
CA ASP A 238 11.14 -7.48 -2.95
C ASP A 238 12.35 -7.84 -2.08
N ALA A 239 13.42 -7.04 -2.10
CA ALA A 239 14.60 -7.29 -1.29
C ALA A 239 14.26 -7.09 0.20
N PRO A 240 14.54 -8.08 1.07
CA PRO A 240 14.27 -7.96 2.50
C PRO A 240 14.89 -6.69 3.09
N LYS A 241 14.08 -5.90 3.82
CA LYS A 241 14.49 -4.66 4.51
C LYS A 241 14.79 -3.44 3.64
N VAL A 242 14.47 -3.46 2.34
CA VAL A 242 14.70 -2.33 1.43
C VAL A 242 13.38 -1.63 1.02
N SER A 243 12.28 -2.37 0.99
CA SER A 243 10.97 -1.89 0.55
C SER A 243 10.35 -0.91 1.55
N THR A 244 10.16 0.35 1.20
CA THR A 244 9.55 1.33 2.12
C THR A 244 8.04 1.38 2.04
N GLY A 245 7.44 0.95 0.92
CA GLY A 245 6.05 1.27 0.56
C GLY A 245 5.79 2.76 0.34
N VAL A 246 6.83 3.59 0.37
CA VAL A 246 6.74 5.03 0.22
C VAL A 246 7.53 5.42 -1.02
N ILE A 247 6.82 5.90 -2.04
CA ILE A 247 7.45 6.59 -3.15
C ILE A 247 7.81 7.97 -2.62
N GLU A 248 9.08 8.15 -2.24
CA GLU A 248 9.64 9.45 -1.94
C GLU A 248 9.86 10.17 -3.27
N HIS A 249 9.01 11.15 -3.55
CA HIS A 249 8.99 11.86 -4.81
C HIS A 249 10.36 12.51 -5.08
N PRO A 250 11.05 12.18 -6.18
CA PRO A 250 12.42 12.63 -6.40
C PRO A 250 12.50 14.13 -6.67
N PHE A 251 11.50 14.71 -7.34
CA PHE A 251 11.47 16.13 -7.74
C PHE A 251 10.88 17.02 -6.65
N SER A 252 11.58 17.07 -5.52
CA SER A 252 11.17 17.80 -4.31
C SER A 252 11.85 19.17 -4.18
N VAL A 253 11.57 19.86 -3.06
CA VAL A 253 12.17 21.15 -2.70
C VAL A 253 13.71 21.20 -2.75
N ASN A 254 14.40 20.06 -2.78
CA ASN A 254 15.86 19.99 -2.94
C ASN A 254 16.35 20.63 -4.26
N TYR A 255 15.47 20.72 -5.26
CA TYR A 255 15.71 21.45 -6.50
C TYR A 255 15.38 22.95 -6.39
N GLY A 256 15.06 23.45 -5.20
CA GLY A 256 14.60 24.82 -4.92
C GLY A 256 13.09 25.01 -5.09
N TYR A 257 12.42 24.11 -5.82
CA TYR A 257 10.99 24.14 -6.09
C TYR A 257 10.47 22.71 -6.27
N PRO A 258 9.40 22.29 -5.58
CA PRO A 258 8.77 20.97 -5.78
C PRO A 258 7.90 20.94 -7.05
N ALA A 259 7.80 19.76 -7.68
CA ALA A 259 7.14 19.63 -8.98
C ALA A 259 5.60 19.58 -8.96
N TYR A 260 4.98 19.09 -7.88
CA TYR A 260 3.52 18.89 -7.78
C TYR A 260 2.90 18.14 -8.99
N ASP A 261 3.64 17.21 -9.58
CA ASP A 261 3.29 16.51 -10.81
C ASP A 261 2.47 15.21 -10.55
N PHE A 262 1.76 15.15 -9.42
CA PHE A 262 1.09 13.94 -8.93
C PHE A 262 0.13 13.31 -9.96
N ASP A 263 -0.44 14.13 -10.84
CA ASP A 263 -1.28 13.71 -11.97
C ASP A 263 -0.57 12.74 -12.95
N TYR A 264 0.76 12.68 -12.91
CA TYR A 264 1.63 11.90 -13.81
C TYR A 264 2.22 10.64 -13.19
N TRP A 265 1.87 10.33 -11.95
CA TRP A 265 2.14 9.04 -11.33
C TRP A 265 0.94 8.13 -11.57
N LYS A 266 1.10 7.08 -12.39
CA LYS A 266 0.00 6.31 -12.96
C LYS A 266 0.25 4.81 -12.87
N LEU A 267 -0.81 4.02 -13.00
CA LEU A 267 -0.70 2.62 -13.44
C LEU A 267 -0.77 2.60 -14.97
N THR A 268 0.05 1.77 -15.62
CA THR A 268 -0.13 1.57 -17.06
C THR A 268 -1.39 0.74 -17.32
N PRO A 269 -2.08 0.89 -18.47
CA PRO A 269 -3.29 0.10 -18.77
C PRO A 269 -3.08 -1.42 -18.73
N ALA A 270 -1.87 -1.89 -19.01
CA ALA A 270 -1.52 -3.31 -18.93
C ALA A 270 -1.35 -3.81 -17.48
N GLN A 271 -1.13 -2.89 -16.55
CA GLN A 271 -0.92 -3.14 -15.14
C GLN A 271 -2.14 -2.82 -14.28
N ASP A 272 -3.10 -2.05 -14.80
CA ASP A 272 -4.31 -1.72 -14.08
C ASP A 272 -5.35 -2.83 -14.20
N ASN A 273 -5.90 -3.27 -13.06
CA ASN A 273 -6.89 -4.32 -12.99
C ASN A 273 -7.92 -4.03 -11.89
N GLU A 274 -8.90 -4.92 -11.73
CA GLU A 274 -9.98 -4.78 -10.76
C GLU A 274 -9.55 -4.96 -9.30
N ASP A 275 -8.32 -5.38 -9.03
CA ASP A 275 -7.75 -5.50 -7.68
C ASP A 275 -6.84 -4.32 -7.32
N HIS A 276 -6.47 -3.48 -8.30
CA HIS A 276 -5.58 -2.35 -8.08
C HIS A 276 -6.38 -1.07 -7.87
N GLU A 277 -6.18 -0.45 -6.72
CA GLU A 277 -6.59 0.94 -6.47
C GLU A 277 -5.37 1.83 -6.53
N TRP A 278 -5.44 2.88 -7.35
CA TRP A 278 -4.44 3.93 -7.39
C TRP A 278 -5.12 5.23 -7.80
N LEU A 279 -5.04 6.22 -6.91
CA LEU A 279 -5.41 7.57 -7.24
C LEU A 279 -4.28 8.48 -6.81
N ALA A 280 -3.80 9.27 -7.77
CA ALA A 280 -2.83 10.32 -7.56
C ALA A 280 -3.26 11.54 -8.36
N GLY A 281 -3.06 12.71 -7.79
CA GLY A 281 -3.53 13.92 -8.43
C GLY A 281 -3.11 15.19 -7.74
N TRP A 282 -3.14 16.25 -8.54
CA TRP A 282 -3.12 17.62 -8.08
C TRP A 282 -4.11 18.45 -8.90
N TYR A 283 -3.67 19.19 -9.92
CA TYR A 283 -4.53 20.12 -10.65
C TYR A 283 -5.54 19.41 -11.58
N THR A 284 -5.16 18.28 -12.17
CA THR A 284 -5.92 17.68 -13.27
C THR A 284 -6.79 16.51 -12.83
N ASN A 285 -6.22 15.61 -12.02
CA ASN A 285 -6.90 14.38 -11.62
C ASN A 285 -7.63 14.52 -10.27
N GLY A 286 -7.45 15.63 -9.57
CA GLY A 286 -8.02 15.86 -8.24
C GLY A 286 -6.97 15.81 -7.13
N TYR A 287 -7.38 15.70 -5.87
CA TYR A 287 -6.47 15.75 -4.72
C TYR A 287 -6.93 14.85 -3.57
N TRP A 288 -5.99 14.49 -2.69
CA TRP A 288 -6.31 13.79 -1.45
C TRP A 288 -6.71 14.78 -0.36
N ALA A 289 -8.00 14.79 -0.02
CA ALA A 289 -8.51 15.56 1.10
C ALA A 289 -8.25 14.83 2.43
N SER A 290 -7.64 15.52 3.38
CA SER A 290 -7.39 15.00 4.73
C SER A 290 -8.57 15.26 5.65
N TYR A 291 -8.89 14.29 6.50
CA TYR A 291 -9.92 14.35 7.54
C TYR A 291 -9.28 13.94 8.85
N ASN A 292 -9.35 14.78 9.89
CA ASN A 292 -8.76 14.45 11.19
C ASN A 292 -9.84 14.35 12.26
N GLY A 293 -9.69 13.38 13.15
CA GLY A 293 -10.57 13.09 14.26
C GLY A 293 -9.77 12.55 15.45
N GLU A 294 -10.47 12.37 16.56
CA GLU A 294 -9.92 11.84 17.81
C GLU A 294 -10.87 10.74 18.33
N ASP A 295 -10.54 10.16 19.49
CA ASP A 295 -11.41 9.23 20.22
C ASP A 295 -11.85 8.01 19.41
N ARG A 296 -11.01 7.55 18.47
CA ARG A 296 -11.27 6.39 17.60
C ARG A 296 -12.59 6.54 16.80
N GLN A 297 -12.93 7.77 16.43
CA GLN A 297 -14.09 8.08 15.60
C GLN A 297 -13.68 8.29 14.14
N VAL A 298 -14.53 7.84 13.22
CA VAL A 298 -14.38 8.19 11.80
C VAL A 298 -14.54 9.71 11.65
N PRO A 299 -13.55 10.41 11.07
CA PRO A 299 -13.53 11.87 11.08
C PRO A 299 -14.59 12.45 10.14
N ALA A 300 -15.43 13.34 10.69
CA ALA A 300 -16.56 13.93 9.97
C ALA A 300 -16.25 15.22 9.21
N LYS A 301 -15.09 15.83 9.44
CA LYS A 301 -14.74 17.15 8.92
C LYS A 301 -13.39 17.13 8.23
N VAL A 302 -13.33 17.83 7.10
CA VAL A 302 -12.08 18.09 6.40
C VAL A 302 -11.13 18.86 7.31
N SER A 303 -9.86 18.53 7.23
CA SER A 303 -8.78 19.14 8.01
C SER A 303 -8.01 20.16 7.17
N ASN A 304 -7.44 21.13 7.87
CA ASN A 304 -6.47 22.09 7.33
C ASN A 304 -5.03 21.77 7.77
N TYR A 305 -4.80 20.65 8.45
CA TYR A 305 -3.47 20.21 8.85
C TYR A 305 -2.83 19.36 7.75
N GLY A 306 -1.57 19.68 7.42
CA GLY A 306 -0.76 18.81 6.59
C GLY A 306 -0.25 17.61 7.39
N VAL A 307 0.11 16.52 6.70
CA VAL A 307 0.55 15.28 7.35
C VAL A 307 1.82 15.44 8.19
N THR A 308 2.61 16.48 7.91
CA THR A 308 3.82 16.81 8.69
C THR A 308 3.54 17.68 9.91
N THR A 309 2.42 18.41 9.94
CA THR A 309 2.09 19.31 11.05
C THR A 309 1.04 18.73 12.00
N ARG A 310 0.27 17.73 11.54
CA ARG A 310 -0.69 16.99 12.35
C ARG A 310 0.03 16.11 13.39
N VAL A 311 0.10 16.59 14.62
CA VAL A 311 0.52 15.81 15.79
C VAL A 311 -0.56 14.79 16.14
N LEU A 312 -0.15 13.53 16.32
CA LEU A 312 -1.01 12.44 16.77
C LEU A 312 -1.08 12.42 18.30
N GLN A 313 -2.28 12.17 18.80
CA GLN A 313 -2.59 11.92 20.19
C GLN A 313 -3.12 10.49 20.33
N ASN A 314 -3.26 10.00 21.55
CA ASN A 314 -3.88 8.70 21.77
C ASN A 314 -5.31 8.67 21.21
N ASN A 315 -5.59 7.65 20.39
CA ASN A 315 -6.82 7.44 19.63
C ASN A 315 -7.09 8.48 18.52
N SER A 316 -6.08 9.20 18.03
CA SER A 316 -6.23 10.02 16.83
C SER A 316 -6.63 9.18 15.62
N THR A 317 -7.46 9.76 14.76
CA THR A 317 -7.89 9.14 13.49
C THR A 317 -7.62 10.10 12.36
N ASP A 318 -6.81 9.67 11.39
CA ASP A 318 -6.55 10.44 10.18
C ASP A 318 -7.10 9.67 8.98
N GLY A 319 -8.05 10.29 8.29
CA GLY A 319 -8.70 9.80 7.10
C GLY A 319 -8.24 10.55 5.86
N PHE A 320 -8.22 9.86 4.72
CA PHE A 320 -7.99 10.45 3.41
C PHE A 320 -9.06 9.96 2.43
N ALA A 321 -9.71 10.90 1.75
CA ALA A 321 -10.61 10.61 0.64
C ALA A 321 -10.17 11.39 -0.59
N PHE A 322 -10.18 10.74 -1.75
CA PHE A 322 -9.80 11.39 -2.99
C PHE A 322 -10.96 12.23 -3.54
N GLU A 323 -10.71 13.51 -3.79
CA GLU A 323 -11.62 14.41 -4.48
C GLU A 323 -11.18 14.53 -5.93
N THR A 324 -12.06 14.21 -6.87
CA THR A 324 -11.75 14.13 -8.30
C THR A 324 -11.65 15.50 -8.99
N ASP A 325 -12.13 16.55 -8.33
CA ASP A 325 -12.08 17.93 -8.84
C ASP A 325 -11.29 18.84 -7.91
N PHE A 326 -10.12 19.29 -8.37
CA PHE A 326 -9.24 20.20 -7.62
C PHE A 326 -9.89 21.53 -7.25
N THR A 327 -10.87 21.99 -8.03
CA THR A 327 -11.53 23.27 -7.80
C THR A 327 -12.64 23.19 -6.74
N THR A 328 -13.02 21.97 -6.34
CA THR A 328 -14.09 21.74 -5.38
C THR A 328 -13.56 21.89 -3.95
N TRP A 329 -14.01 22.95 -3.27
CA TRP A 329 -13.78 23.19 -1.84
C TRP A 329 -15.04 23.74 -1.14
N PRO A 330 -15.50 23.13 -0.02
CA PRO A 330 -14.97 21.91 0.61
C PRO A 330 -15.16 20.67 -0.31
N PRO A 331 -14.36 19.60 -0.13
CA PRO A 331 -14.51 18.36 -0.89
C PRO A 331 -15.92 17.77 -0.74
N THR A 332 -16.40 17.13 -1.80
CA THR A 332 -17.71 16.46 -1.84
C THR A 332 -17.64 15.03 -1.33
N HIS A 333 -16.49 14.37 -1.50
CA HIS A 333 -16.22 13.04 -1.00
C HIS A 333 -15.85 13.09 0.49
N ASP A 334 -16.69 12.48 1.33
CA ASP A 334 -16.50 12.38 2.77
C ASP A 334 -16.04 10.96 3.20
N MET A 335 -15.80 10.80 4.50
CA MET A 335 -15.40 9.52 5.10
C MET A 335 -16.60 8.61 5.48
N SER A 336 -17.76 8.77 4.82
CA SER A 336 -18.86 7.80 4.98
C SER A 336 -18.62 6.56 4.12
N GLY A 337 -19.12 5.40 4.55
CA GLY A 337 -18.87 4.12 3.88
C GLY A 337 -18.69 2.97 4.86
N ASP A 338 -18.34 1.81 4.32
CA ASP A 338 -18.01 0.62 5.10
C ASP A 338 -16.50 0.53 5.31
N ILE A 339 -16.10 0.24 6.54
CA ILE A 339 -14.69 0.17 6.94
C ILE A 339 -14.27 -1.28 7.07
N PHE A 340 -13.15 -1.61 6.41
CA PHE A 340 -12.55 -2.93 6.38
C PHE A 340 -11.12 -2.87 6.93
N SER A 341 -10.74 -3.87 7.71
CA SER A 341 -9.36 -4.05 8.17
C SER A 341 -8.85 -5.41 7.73
N TYR A 342 -7.79 -5.42 6.93
CA TYR A 342 -7.05 -6.63 6.59
C TYR A 342 -5.86 -6.81 7.55
N GLY A 343 -5.36 -8.05 7.69
CA GLY A 343 -4.09 -8.26 8.39
C GLY A 343 -2.93 -7.63 7.60
N CYS A 344 -1.87 -7.16 8.29
CA CYS A 344 -0.67 -6.66 7.60
C CYS A 344 -0.01 -7.82 6.86
N ASN A 345 0.26 -7.69 5.56
CA ASN A 345 1.26 -8.54 4.93
C ASN A 345 2.64 -7.94 5.19
N ASN A 346 3.38 -8.50 6.14
CA ASN A 346 4.66 -7.94 6.62
C ASN A 346 5.83 -8.22 5.65
N CYS A 347 6.18 -7.26 4.79
CA CYS A 347 7.35 -7.39 3.89
C CYS A 347 8.67 -7.14 4.60
N ASN A 348 8.62 -6.40 5.71
CA ASN A 348 9.78 -6.03 6.50
C ASN A 348 9.71 -6.77 7.84
N LEU A 349 10.36 -7.92 7.89
CA LEU A 349 10.43 -8.75 9.10
C LEU A 349 11.17 -8.02 10.24
N CYS A 350 10.41 -7.34 11.09
CA CYS A 350 10.58 -7.40 12.53
C CYS A 350 9.21 -7.79 13.13
N PRO A 351 9.07 -8.96 13.77
CA PRO A 351 7.79 -9.36 14.36
C PRO A 351 7.38 -8.34 15.44
N ILE A 352 6.22 -7.70 15.23
CA ILE A 352 5.56 -6.92 16.28
C ILE A 352 5.07 -7.92 17.32
N PRO A 353 5.44 -7.79 18.61
CA PRO A 353 4.91 -8.64 19.66
C PRO A 353 3.38 -8.54 19.68
N SER A 354 2.68 -9.68 19.68
CA SER A 354 1.22 -9.72 19.71
C SER A 354 0.69 -9.01 20.96
N VAL A 355 0.03 -7.86 20.79
CA VAL A 355 -0.62 -7.13 21.90
C VAL A 355 -2.02 -7.70 22.10
N SER A 356 -2.22 -8.49 23.15
CA SER A 356 -3.59 -8.87 23.56
C SER A 356 -4.25 -7.68 24.26
N HIS A 357 -5.07 -6.93 23.52
CA HIS A 357 -5.94 -5.92 24.13
C HIS A 357 -7.06 -6.64 24.92
N LYS A 358 -6.92 -6.74 26.24
CA LYS A 358 -8.09 -6.91 27.10
C LYS A 358 -8.67 -5.52 27.38
N PRO A 359 -9.93 -5.24 26.98
CA PRO A 359 -10.58 -4.00 27.38
C PRO A 359 -10.65 -3.95 28.91
N LYS A 360 -10.13 -2.87 29.51
CA LYS A 360 -10.39 -2.58 30.92
C LYS A 360 -11.87 -2.19 31.04
N LYS A 361 -12.59 -2.93 31.87
CA LYS A 361 -13.96 -2.62 32.31
C LYS A 361 -13.95 -1.42 33.25
#